data_AF-A0A7Y2J118-F1
#
_entry.id   AF-A0A7Y2J118-F1
#
_cell.length_a   1.000
_cell.length_b   1.000
_cell.length_c   1.000
_cell.angle_alpha   90.00
_cell.angle_beta   90.00
_cell.angle_gamma   90.00
#
_symmetry.space_group_name_H-M   'P 1'
#
loop_
_entity.id
_entity.type
_entity.pdbx_description
1 polymer ?
#
loop_
_entity_poly.entity_id
_entity_poly.type
_entity_poly.pdbx_seq_one_letter_code
_entity_poly.pdbx_strand_id
1 'polypeptide(L)' 'MTAVTASQGVDIRAIANAFAPGTFRFDPLGMVSGFKAYLIYSALAAKSDTELAAMGLKRETLGRTAMEAVNVLRAG' A
#
# COMPACT_ATOMS: atom_id res chain seq x y z
N MET A 1 -5.96 29.13 -16.43
CA MET A 1 -6.55 28.23 -15.42
C MET A 1 -6.76 26.88 -16.08
N THR A 2 -5.84 25.95 -15.90
CA THR A 2 -5.91 24.61 -16.51
C THR A 2 -5.98 23.60 -15.38
N ALA A 3 -7.14 22.96 -15.25
CA ALA A 3 -7.37 21.89 -14.29
C ALA A 3 -6.46 20.71 -14.65
N VAL A 4 -5.46 20.46 -13.81
CA VAL A 4 -4.71 19.20 -13.82
C VAL A 4 -5.59 18.17 -13.12
N THR A 5 -6.52 17.58 -13.87
CA THR A 5 -7.19 16.35 -13.44
C THR A 5 -6.20 15.21 -13.62
N ALA A 6 -5.23 15.13 -12.71
CA ALA A 6 -4.52 13.90 -12.50
C ALA A 6 -5.52 12.96 -11.82
N SER A 7 -5.96 11.92 -12.54
CA SER A 7 -6.58 10.75 -11.96
C SER A 7 -5.54 10.08 -11.05
N GLN A 8 -5.24 10.68 -9.90
CA GLN A 8 -4.36 10.13 -8.88
C GLN A 8 -5.15 9.05 -8.13
N GLY A 9 -5.45 7.96 -8.83
CA GLY A 9 -5.71 6.70 -8.16
C GLY A 9 -4.43 6.31 -7.47
N VAL A 10 -4.49 6.08 -6.17
CA VAL A 10 -3.37 5.55 -5.39
C VAL A 10 -2.85 4.32 -6.10
N ASP A 11 -1.60 4.33 -6.56
CA ASP A 11 -1.02 3.19 -7.24
C ASP A 11 -0.62 2.12 -6.20
N ILE A 12 -1.64 1.38 -5.77
CA ILE A 12 -1.56 0.36 -4.71
C ILE A 12 -0.47 -0.67 -5.04
N ARG A 13 -0.28 -0.99 -6.33
CA ARG A 13 0.76 -1.90 -6.79
C ARG A 13 2.16 -1.31 -6.64
N ALA A 14 2.33 -0.01 -6.91
CA ALA A 14 3.59 0.69 -6.67
C ALA A 14 3.94 0.73 -5.17
N ILE A 15 2.95 1.00 -4.31
CA ILE A 15 3.11 0.97 -2.84
C ILE A 15 3.52 -0.42 -2.39
N ALA A 16 2.82 -1.46 -2.85
CA ALA A 16 3.10 -2.83 -2.45
C ALA A 16 4.52 -3.27 -2.83
N ASN A 17 4.96 -2.93 -4.05
CA ASN A 17 6.32 -3.23 -4.51
C ASN A 17 7.40 -2.42 -3.80
N ALA A 18 7.13 -1.16 -3.44
CA ALA A 18 8.08 -0.29 -2.76
C ALA A 18 8.37 -0.74 -1.33
N PHE A 19 7.37 -1.26 -0.62
CA PHE A 19 7.47 -1.59 0.81
C PHE A 19 7.58 -3.08 1.11
N ALA A 20 7.20 -3.96 0.18
CA ALA A 20 7.29 -5.40 0.35
C ALA A 20 7.80 -6.09 -0.95
N PRO A 21 9.09 -5.91 -1.31
CA PRO A 21 9.65 -6.57 -2.47
C PRO A 21 9.70 -8.09 -2.26
N GLY A 22 8.97 -8.82 -3.11
CA GLY A 22 9.07 -10.29 -3.19
C GLY A 22 7.72 -11.00 -3.20
N THR A 23 7.33 -11.56 -4.34
CA THR A 23 6.21 -12.50 -4.47
C THR A 23 6.62 -13.87 -3.92
N PHE A 24 6.53 -14.05 -2.61
CA PHE A 24 6.51 -15.39 -2.02
C PHE A 24 5.21 -16.07 -2.43
N ARG A 25 5.30 -16.96 -3.41
CA ARG A 25 4.17 -17.71 -3.98
C ARG A 25 3.61 -18.77 -3.01
N PHE A 26 4.33 -19.02 -1.92
CA PHE A 26 3.99 -19.99 -0.89
C PHE A 26 3.90 -19.28 0.46
N ASP A 27 2.68 -19.14 0.98
CA ASP A 27 2.39 -18.52 2.27
C ASP A 27 1.40 -19.41 3.05
N PRO A 28 1.89 -20.52 3.63
CA PRO A 28 1.03 -21.37 4.43
C PRO A 28 0.54 -20.57 5.63
N LEU A 29 -0.79 -20.46 5.76
CA LEU A 29 -1.49 -19.73 6.83
C LEU A 29 -1.47 -18.20 6.77
N GLY A 30 -1.00 -17.58 5.68
CA GLY A 30 -1.10 -16.12 5.54
C GLY A 30 -0.12 -15.32 6.42
N MET A 31 0.88 -15.97 7.01
CA MET A 31 1.86 -15.33 7.90
C MET A 31 2.71 -14.29 7.15
N VAL A 32 3.15 -14.62 5.94
CA VAL A 32 3.96 -13.72 5.11
C VAL A 32 3.10 -12.56 4.64
N SER A 33 1.84 -12.81 4.28
CA SER A 33 0.85 -11.80 3.90
C SER A 33 0.55 -10.85 5.06
N GLY A 34 0.36 -11.37 6.28
CA GLY A 34 0.17 -10.57 7.49
C GLY A 34 1.40 -9.71 7.81
N PHE A 35 2.60 -10.29 7.70
CA PHE A 35 3.86 -9.55 7.91
C PHE A 35 4.06 -8.44 6.87
N LYS A 36 3.74 -8.68 5.59
CA LYS A 36 3.78 -7.66 4.54
C LYS A 36 2.78 -6.53 4.78
N ALA A 37 1.56 -6.87 5.17
CA ALA A 37 0.55 -5.87 5.50
C ALA A 37 1.02 -4.99 6.67
N TYR A 38 1.62 -5.61 7.68
CA TYR A 38 2.23 -4.90 8.81
C TYR A 38 3.38 -3.97 8.38
N LEU A 39 4.27 -4.43 7.50
CA LEU A 39 5.36 -3.60 6.98
C LEU A 39 4.84 -2.40 6.18
N ILE A 40 3.89 -2.62 5.26
CA ILE A 40 3.27 -1.57 4.46
C ILE A 40 2.56 -0.56 5.37
N TYR A 41 1.77 -1.06 6.34
CA TYR A 41 1.09 -0.22 7.31
C TYR A 41 2.08 0.61 8.13
N SER A 42 3.14 0.00 8.65
CA SER A 42 4.14 0.69 9.49
C SER A 42 4.89 1.74 8.70
N ALA A 43 5.24 1.46 7.44
CA ALA A 43 5.89 2.42 6.55
C ALA A 43 4.97 3.60 6.20
N LEU A 44 3.68 3.34 5.96
CA LEU A 44 2.69 4.41 5.74
C LEU A 44 2.38 5.19 7.02
N ALA A 45 2.34 4.53 8.18
CA ALA A 45 2.09 5.17 9.47
C ALA A 45 3.25 6.06 9.92
N ALA A 46 4.48 5.75 9.50
CA ALA A 46 5.66 6.58 9.71
C ALA A 46 5.69 7.85 8.85
N LYS A 47 4.84 7.95 7.82
CA LYS A 47 4.74 9.16 6.98
C LYS A 47 3.93 10.26 7.64
N SER A 48 4.29 11.50 7.31
CA SER A 48 3.52 12.68 7.72
C SER A 48 2.19 12.74 6.98
N ASP A 49 1.19 13.44 7.56
CA ASP A 49 -0.13 13.61 6.93
C ASP A 49 -0.03 14.29 5.54
N THR A 50 0.94 15.19 5.36
CA THR A 50 1.23 15.84 4.08
C THR A 50 1.73 14.86 3.02
N GLU A 51 2.62 13.94 3.39
CA GLU A 51 3.09 12.89 2.47
C GLU A 51 1.98 11.89 2.12
N LEU A 52 1.15 11.52 3.10
CA LEU A 52 0.00 10.67 2.86
C LEU A 52 -1.00 11.34 1.91
N ALA A 53 -1.28 12.63 2.12
CA ALA A 53 -2.14 13.41 1.23
C ALA A 53 -1.57 13.51 -0.19
N ALA A 54 -0.25 13.68 -0.34
CA ALA A 54 0.42 13.67 -1.64
C ALA A 54 0.32 12.30 -2.35
N MET A 55 0.15 11.22 -1.59
CA MET A 55 -0.11 9.87 -2.09
C MET A 55 -1.61 9.59 -2.28
N GLY A 56 -2.50 10.55 -2.04
CA GLY A 56 -3.95 10.36 -2.09
C GLY A 56 -4.52 9.48 -0.96
N LEU A 57 -3.75 9.30 0.11
CA LEU A 57 -4.08 8.45 1.25
C LEU A 57 -4.47 9.27 2.48
N LYS A 58 -5.35 8.69 3.29
CA LYS A 58 -5.68 9.21 4.62
C LYS A 58 -5.24 8.22 5.70
N ARG A 59 -4.90 8.71 6.89
CA ARG A 59 -4.53 7.87 8.05
C ARG A 59 -5.59 6.80 8.36
N GLU A 60 -6.86 7.17 8.28
CA GLU A 60 -8.00 6.25 8.49
C GLU A 60 -8.08 5.11 7.45
N THR A 61 -7.50 5.31 6.26
CA THR A 61 -7.54 4.32 5.17
C THR A 61 -6.33 3.38 5.16
N LEU A 62 -5.27 3.67 5.91
CA LEU A 62 -3.98 2.94 5.81
C LEU A 62 -4.12 1.44 6.06
N GLY A 63 -4.92 1.05 7.05
CA GLY A 63 -5.14 -0.37 7.35
C GLY A 63 -5.79 -1.12 6.18
N ARG A 64 -6.77 -0.49 5.50
CA ARG A 64 -7.40 -1.06 4.31
C ARG A 64 -6.42 -1.09 3.14
N THR A 65 -5.71 0.01 2.88
CA THR A 65 -4.71 0.12 1.81
C THR A 65 -3.61 -0.93 1.96
N ALA A 66 -3.13 -1.18 3.17
CA ALA A 66 -2.11 -2.19 3.42
C ALA A 66 -2.59 -3.62 3.10
N MET A 67 -3.82 -3.98 3.50
CA MET A 67 -4.39 -5.29 3.15
C MET A 67 -4.65 -5.43 1.65
N GLU A 68 -5.15 -4.37 1.02
CA GLU A 68 -5.42 -4.35 -0.42
C GLU A 68 -4.12 -4.48 -1.24
N ALA A 69 -3.05 -3.80 -0.81
CA ALA A 69 -1.72 -3.91 -1.39
C ALA A 69 -1.18 -5.35 -1.36
N VAL A 70 -1.35 -6.05 -0.24
CA VAL A 70 -0.95 -7.47 -0.13
C VAL A 70 -1.79 -8.36 -1.04
N ASN A 71 -3.09 -8.10 -1.17
CA ASN A 71 -3.95 -8.89 -2.05
C ASN A 71 -3.57 -8.70 -3.52
N VAL A 72 -3.21 -7.48 -3.93
CA VAL A 72 -2.69 -7.19 -5.29
C VAL A 72 -1.37 -7.91 -5.56
N LEU A 73 -0.49 -8.05 -4.55
CA LEU A 73 0.75 -8.83 -4.67
C LEU A 73 0.51 -10.34 -4.78
N ARG A 74 -0.60 -10.86 -4.25
CA ARG A 74 -0.97 -12.28 -4.34
C ARG A 74 -1.58 -12.66 -5.69
N ALA A 75 -2.31 -11.72 -6.30
CA ALA A 75 -3.02 -11.94 -7.56
C ALA A 75 -2.13 -11.79 -8.81
N GLY A 76 -0.90 -11.31 -8.65
CA GLY A 76 0.09 -11.10 -9.72
C GLY A 76 1.10 -12.23 -9.87
#